data_AF-A0ABD5DYD6-F1
#
_entry.id   AF-A0ABD5DYD6-F1
#
_cell.length_a   1.000
_cell.length_b   1.000
_cell.length_c   1.000
_cell.angle_alpha   90.00
_cell.angle_beta   90.00
_cell.angle_gamma   90.00
#
_symmetry.space_group_name_H-M   'P 1'
#
loop_
_entity.id
_entity.type
_entity.pdbx_description
1 polymer ?
#
loop_
_entity_poly.entity_id
_entity_poly.type
_entity_poly.pdbx_seq_one_letter_code
_entity_poly.pdbx_strand_id
1 'polypeptide(L)' 'VRNQFGDDTRQIAVIQPELTLRFAHQDNSDYLTCPLVRLQRDSQGAWLIDETFLSPLLQIQGSRWLATQLEQLLVQL' A
#
# COMPACT_ATOMS: atom_id res chain seq x y z
N VAL A 1 18.25 11.13 -16.43
CA VAL A 1 18.90 10.05 -15.67
C VAL A 1 20.34 10.45 -15.37
N ARG A 2 20.70 10.49 -14.10
CA ARG A 2 22.05 10.86 -13.64
C ARG A 2 23.00 9.69 -13.85
N ASN A 3 24.17 9.95 -14.42
CA ASN A 3 25.24 8.97 -14.48
C ASN A 3 25.78 8.71 -13.06
N GLN A 4 25.99 7.44 -12.70
CA GLN A 4 26.56 7.07 -11.39
C GLN A 4 28.09 7.04 -11.39
N PHE A 5 28.73 7.14 -12.55
CA PHE A 5 30.19 7.09 -12.74
C PHE A 5 30.77 8.37 -13.33
N GLY A 6 30.01 9.46 -13.31
CA GLY A 6 30.41 10.77 -13.82
C GLY A 6 29.39 11.84 -13.46
N ASP A 7 29.67 13.10 -13.83
CA ASP A 7 28.87 14.25 -13.40
C ASP A 7 27.74 14.64 -14.37
N ASP A 8 27.53 13.87 -15.44
CA ASP A 8 26.53 14.17 -16.46
C ASP A 8 25.13 13.62 -16.13
N THR A 9 24.12 14.32 -16.66
CA THR A 9 22.73 13.88 -16.66
C THR A 9 22.23 13.82 -18.09
N ARG A 10 21.56 12.72 -18.46
CA ARG A 10 21.07 12.48 -19.82
C ARG A 10 19.55 12.39 -19.87
N GLN A 11 18.97 12.82 -20.99
CA GLN A 11 17.58 12.54 -21.30
C GLN A 11 17.48 11.09 -21.80
N ILE A 12 16.72 10.28 -21.06
CA ILE A 12 16.45 8.88 -21.39
C ILE A 12 14.98 8.65 -21.09
N ALA A 13 14.28 7.96 -21.98
CA ALA A 13 12.93 7.52 -21.71
C ALA A 13 12.92 6.55 -20.53
N VAL A 14 12.07 6.80 -19.53
CA VAL A 14 11.88 5.93 -18.37
C VAL A 14 10.45 5.40 -18.43
N ILE A 15 10.29 4.09 -18.33
CA ILE A 15 8.97 3.45 -18.26
C ILE A 15 8.31 3.85 -16.95
N GLN A 16 7.07 4.32 -17.02
CA GLN A 16 6.23 4.59 -15.86
C GLN A 16 5.02 3.65 -15.91
N PRO A 17 4.75 2.87 -14.85
CA PRO A 17 3.55 2.04 -14.81
C PRO A 17 2.31 2.93 -14.69
N GLU A 18 1.27 2.58 -15.44
CA GLU A 18 -0.02 3.25 -15.36
C GLU A 18 -0.84 2.64 -14.21
N LEU A 19 -0.65 3.19 -13.01
CA LEU A 19 -1.32 2.71 -11.80
C LEU A 19 -2.57 3.54 -11.49
N THR A 20 -3.64 2.87 -11.06
CA THR A 20 -4.88 3.52 -10.63
C THR A 20 -5.40 2.94 -9.32
N LEU A 21 -6.06 3.76 -8.51
CA LEU A 21 -6.82 3.30 -7.35
C LEU A 21 -8.22 2.88 -7.81
N ARG A 22 -8.61 1.65 -7.48
CA ARG A 22 -9.89 1.06 -7.88
C ARG A 22 -10.56 0.42 -6.68
N PHE A 23 -11.89 0.46 -6.65
CA PHE A 23 -12.64 -0.30 -5.67
C PHE A 23 -12.72 -1.77 -6.08
N ALA A 24 -12.68 -2.68 -5.09
CA ALA A 24 -12.76 -4.11 -5.34
C ALA A 24 -14.08 -4.55 -5.99
N HIS A 25 -15.14 -3.76 -5.87
CA HIS A 25 -16.45 -4.03 -6.47
C HIS A 25 -16.60 -3.50 -7.91
N GLN A 26 -15.59 -2.80 -8.45
CA GLN A 26 -15.57 -2.41 -9.87
C GLN A 26 -15.18 -3.60 -10.74
N ASP A 27 -15.50 -3.54 -12.03
CA ASP A 27 -14.90 -4.45 -13.00
C ASP A 27 -13.40 -4.19 -13.08
N ASN A 28 -12.62 -5.21 -12.74
CA ASN A 28 -11.16 -5.19 -12.66
C ASN A 28 -10.54 -6.29 -13.52
N SER A 29 -11.29 -6.90 -14.45
CA SER A 29 -10.83 -8.02 -15.27
C SER A 29 -9.59 -7.69 -16.12
N ASP A 30 -9.45 -6.44 -16.56
CA ASP A 30 -8.30 -5.94 -17.33
C ASP A 30 -7.10 -5.52 -16.45
N TYR A 31 -7.20 -5.66 -15.13
CA TYR A 31 -6.19 -5.17 -14.19
C TYR A 31 -5.61 -6.29 -13.33
N LEU A 32 -4.31 -6.20 -13.05
CA LEU A 32 -3.72 -6.90 -11.92
C LEU A 32 -3.93 -6.03 -10.67
N THR A 33 -4.76 -6.51 -9.73
CA THR A 33 -5.10 -5.76 -8.53
C THR A 33 -4.46 -6.32 -7.28
N CYS A 34 -4.01 -5.43 -6.37
CA CYS A 34 -3.63 -5.77 -5.01
C CYS A 34 -4.48 -4.94 -4.03
N PRO A 35 -5.17 -5.56 -3.06
CA PRO A 35 -5.88 -4.81 -2.02
C PRO A 35 -4.93 -3.94 -1.22
N LEU A 36 -5.20 -2.63 -1.17
CA LEU A 36 -4.35 -1.66 -0.49
C LEU A 36 -4.94 -1.20 0.84
N VAL A 37 -6.21 -0.81 0.83
CA VAL A 37 -6.88 -0.18 1.98
C VAL A 37 -8.37 -0.50 1.98
N ARG A 38 -8.96 -0.51 3.17
CA ARG A 38 -10.42 -0.53 3.36
C ARG A 38 -10.86 0.80 3.95
N LEU A 39 -11.93 1.36 3.40
CA LEU A 39 -12.57 2.57 3.92
C LEU A 39 -13.79 2.18 4.75
N GLN A 40 -14.01 2.92 5.84
CA GLN A 40 -15.18 2.80 6.70
C GLN A 40 -15.76 4.18 7.00
N ARG A 41 -17.03 4.24 7.35
CA ARG A 41 -17.65 5.49 7.83
C ARG A 41 -17.55 5.58 9.34
N ASP A 42 -17.21 6.75 9.85
CA ASP A 42 -17.30 7.03 11.28
C ASP A 42 -18.75 7.28 11.73
N SER A 43 -18.94 7.58 13.01
CA SER A 43 -20.25 7.88 13.60
C SER A 43 -20.92 9.14 13.02
N GLN A 44 -20.14 10.01 12.36
CA GLN A 44 -20.60 11.24 11.71
C GLN A 44 -20.77 11.05 10.19
N GLY A 45 -20.49 9.84 9.67
CA GLY A 45 -20.61 9.47 8.27
C GLY A 45 -19.41 9.85 7.39
N ALA A 46 -18.33 10.38 7.97
CA ALA A 46 -17.10 10.71 7.27
C ALA A 46 -16.29 9.46 6.96
N TRP A 47 -15.57 9.45 5.83
CA TRP A 47 -14.72 8.34 5.44
C TRP A 47 -13.41 8.34 6.20
N LEU A 48 -13.08 7.21 6.81
CA LEU A 48 -11.82 6.91 7.45
C LEU A 48 -11.19 5.67 6.84
N ILE A 49 -9.87 5.56 6.94
CA ILE A 49 -9.18 4.30 6.69
C ILE A 49 -9.44 3.36 7.88
N ASP A 50 -9.73 2.11 7.56
CA ASP A 50 -9.73 1.05 8.56
C ASP A 50 -8.30 0.59 8.85
N GLU A 51 -7.75 1.10 9.95
CA GLU A 51 -6.40 0.80 10.43
C GLU A 51 -6.18 -0.67 10.79
N THR A 52 -7.25 -1.47 10.91
CA THR A 52 -7.18 -2.91 11.21
C THR A 52 -7.16 -3.78 9.95
N PHE A 53 -7.33 -3.18 8.77
CA PHE A 53 -7.30 -3.91 7.52
C PHE A 53 -5.90 -4.46 7.22
N LEU A 54 -5.82 -5.76 6.95
CA LEU A 54 -4.58 -6.42 6.52
C LEU A 54 -4.62 -6.60 4.99
N SER A 55 -3.81 -5.82 4.28
CA SER A 55 -3.50 -6.07 2.87
C SER A 55 -2.64 -7.34 2.72
N PRO A 56 -2.46 -7.88 1.51
CA PRO A 56 -1.43 -8.89 1.26
C PRO A 56 -0.04 -8.34 1.61
N LEU A 57 0.52 -8.81 2.73
CA LEU A 57 1.79 -8.31 3.26
C LEU A 57 2.97 -9.10 2.68
N LEU A 58 3.95 -8.37 2.15
CA LEU A 58 5.28 -8.94 1.84
C LEU A 58 6.19 -8.95 3.08
N GLN A 59 5.95 -8.05 4.03
CA GLN A 59 6.69 -7.90 5.27
C GLN A 59 5.74 -7.50 6.40
N ILE A 60 6.00 -7.96 7.63
CA ILE A 60 5.17 -7.66 8.81
C ILE A 60 5.07 -6.15 9.05
N GLN A 61 6.17 -5.43 8.80
CA GLN A 61 6.23 -3.97 8.97
C GLN A 61 5.31 -3.21 7.99
N GLY A 62 4.78 -3.89 6.97
CA GLY A 62 3.76 -3.34 6.07
C GLY A 62 2.40 -3.12 6.75
N SER A 63 2.18 -3.66 7.95
CA SER A 63 1.01 -3.35 8.78
C SER A 63 1.44 -2.99 10.20
N ARG A 64 1.26 -1.72 10.56
CA ARG A 64 1.53 -1.24 11.92
C ARG A 64 0.64 -1.93 12.94
N TRP A 65 -0.64 -2.12 12.62
CA TRP A 65 -1.57 -2.81 13.49
C TRP A 65 -1.10 -4.24 13.78
N LEU A 66 -0.71 -5.00 12.74
CA LEU A 66 -0.20 -6.36 12.91
C LEU A 66 1.06 -6.39 13.78
N ALA A 67 2.01 -5.49 13.53
CA ALA A 67 3.23 -5.40 14.34
C ALA A 67 2.92 -5.16 15.83
N THR A 68 2.02 -4.21 16.14
CA THR A 68 1.60 -3.94 17.52
C THR A 68 0.89 -5.13 18.16
N GLN A 69 0.03 -5.84 17.42
CA GLN A 69 -0.64 -7.03 17.95
C GLN A 69 0.35 -8.17 18.26
N LEU A 70 1.35 -8.37 17.41
CA LEU A 70 2.39 -9.37 17.65
C LEU A 70 3.30 -8.99 18.82
N GLU A 71 3.66 -7.71 18.98
CA GLU A 71 4.39 -7.22 20.15
C GLU A 71 3.62 -7.47 21.44
N GLN A 72 2.31 -7.17 21.46
CA GLN A 72 1.44 -7.43 22.62
C GLN A 72 1.40 -8.92 22.96
N LEU A 73 1.26 -9.78 21.94
CA LEU A 73 1.25 -11.22 22.12
C LEU A 73 2.56 -11.72 22.75
N LEU A 74 3.70 -11.20 22.30
CA LEU A 74 5.02 -11.60 22.82
C LEU A 74 5.24 -11.16 24.27
N VAL A 75 4.65 -10.05 24.70
CA VAL A 75 4.74 -9.59 26.10
C VAL A 75 3.84 -10.40 27.05
N GLN A 76 2.77 -11.00 26.52
CA GLN A 76 1.81 -11.79 27.30
C GLN A 76 2.18 -13.28 27.43
N LEU A 77 3.19 -13.75 26.69
CA LEU A 77 3.76 -15.10 26.78
C LEU A 77 4.91 -15.15 27.80
#